data_AF-A0A2D5S930-F1
#
_entry.id   AF-A0A2D5S930-F1
#
_cell.length_a   1.000
_cell.length_b   1.000
_cell.length_c   1.000
_cell.angle_alpha   90.00
_cell.angle_beta   90.00
_cell.angle_gamma   90.00
#
_symmetry.space_group_name_H-M   'P 1'
#
loop_
_entity.id
_entity.type
_entity.pdbx_description
1 polymer ?
#
loop_
_entity_poly.entity_id
_entity_poly.type
_entity_poly.pdbx_seq_one_letter_code
_entity_poly.pdbx_strand_id
1 'polypeptide(L)' 'MSGSERRREISRRRIRKRKCQILKRKAEKASISDKAGIATKLRQLTPGAEELVKRWSLEDR' A
#
# COMPACT_ATOMS: atom_id res chain seq x y z
N MET A 1 -4.88 7.31 -22.77
CA MET A 1 -6.01 8.19 -22.41
C MET A 1 -5.57 9.65 -22.35
N SER A 2 -6.04 10.47 -23.29
CA SER A 2 -6.01 11.93 -23.19
C SER A 2 -7.04 12.35 -22.14
N GLY A 3 -6.57 12.76 -20.97
CA GLY A 3 -7.40 13.22 -19.87
C GLY A 3 -6.56 14.16 -19.04
N SER A 4 -7.16 15.24 -18.54
CA SER A 4 -6.43 16.26 -17.77
C SER A 4 -5.61 15.63 -16.64
N GLU A 5 -4.47 16.23 -16.30
CA GLU A 5 -3.58 15.75 -15.23
C GLU A 5 -4.35 15.53 -13.92
N ARG A 6 -5.37 16.34 -13.64
CA ARG A 6 -6.30 16.13 -12.51
C ARG A 6 -6.98 14.76 -12.55
N ARG A 7 -7.52 14.33 -13.70
CA ARG A 7 -8.16 13.02 -13.84
C ARG A 7 -7.15 11.88 -13.68
N ARG A 8 -5.94 12.05 -14.24
CA ARG A 8 -4.85 11.07 -14.09
C ARG A 8 -4.43 10.91 -12.63
N GLU A 9 -4.27 12.02 -11.91
CA GLU A 9 -3.94 12.02 -10.48
C GLU A 9 -5.03 11.34 -9.65
N ILE A 10 -6.31 11.64 -9.89
CA ILE A 10 -7.44 10.96 -9.24
C ILE A 10 -7.41 9.45 -9.50
N SER A 11 -7.17 9.03 -10.74
CA SER A 11 -7.04 7.62 -11.09
C SER A 11 -5.86 6.95 -10.37
N ARG A 12 -4.68 7.59 -10.34
CA ARG A 12 -3.51 7.09 -9.59
C ARG A 12 -3.81 6.95 -8.10
N ARG A 13 -4.51 7.91 -7.49
CA ARG A 13 -4.95 7.84 -6.08
C ARG A 13 -5.91 6.68 -5.83
N ARG A 14 -6.89 6.47 -6.72
CA ARG A 14 -7.84 5.35 -6.63
C ARG A 14 -7.12 4.00 -6.74
N ILE A 15 -6.17 3.89 -7.67
CA ILE A 15 -5.36 2.68 -7.85
C ILE A 15 -4.52 2.40 -6.60
N ARG A 16 -3.84 3.43 -6.06
CA ARG A 16 -3.09 3.31 -4.79
C ARG A 16 -3.99 2.85 -3.65
N LYS A 17 -5.16 3.48 -3.45
CA LYS A 17 -6.13 3.08 -2.43
C LYS A 17 -6.56 1.61 -2.58
N ARG A 18 -6.89 1.17 -3.79
CA ARG A 18 -7.29 -0.22 -4.07
C ARG A 18 -6.16 -1.20 -3.74
N LYS A 19 -4.93 -0.90 -4.17
CA LYS A 19 -3.75 -1.74 -3.90
C LYS A 19 -3.45 -1.82 -2.38
N CYS A 20 -3.53 -0.71 -1.66
CA CYS A 20 -3.39 -0.69 -0.20
C CYS A 20 -4.45 -1.57 0.48
N GLN A 21 -5.73 -1.51 0.06
CA GLN A 21 -6.77 -2.37 0.62
C GLN A 21 -6.51 -3.87 0.40
N ILE A 22 -5.99 -4.24 -0.77
CA ILE A 22 -5.60 -5.63 -1.05
C ILE A 22 -4.44 -6.06 -0.14
N LEU A 23 -3.42 -5.22 0.01
CA LEU A 23 -2.29 -5.50 0.91
C LEU A 23 -2.73 -5.61 2.37
N LYS A 24 -3.69 -4.79 2.82
CA LYS A 24 -4.27 -4.89 4.16
C LYS A 24 -4.92 -6.25 4.41
N ARG A 25 -5.76 -6.71 3.48
CA ARG A 25 -6.41 -8.03 3.58
C ARG A 25 -5.39 -9.17 3.58
N LYS A 26 -4.29 -9.02 2.85
CA LYS A 26 -3.19 -9.99 2.87
C LYS A 26 -2.46 -9.97 4.20
N ALA A 27 -2.17 -8.78 4.74
CA ALA A 27 -1.50 -8.58 6.02
C ALA A 27 -2.23 -9.24 7.19
N GLU A 28 -3.58 -9.23 7.18
CA GLU A 28 -4.41 -9.87 8.21
C GLU A 28 -4.19 -11.39 8.32
N LYS A 29 -3.81 -12.06 7.21
CA LYS A 29 -3.58 -13.52 7.15
C LYS A 29 -2.13 -13.90 6.91
N ALA A 30 -1.23 -12.93 6.81
CA ALA A 30 0.16 -13.12 6.40
C ALA A 30 1.00 -13.71 7.54
N SER A 31 1.93 -14.60 7.18
CA SER A 31 3.03 -15.02 8.05
C SER A 31 3.98 -13.86 8.33
N ILE A 32 4.88 -13.99 9.32
CA ILE A 32 5.85 -12.94 9.68
C ILE A 32 6.72 -12.55 8.45
N SER A 33 7.22 -13.54 7.70
CA SER A 33 8.00 -13.31 6.48
C SER A 33 7.20 -12.58 5.39
N ASP A 34 5.92 -12.94 5.22
CA ASP A 34 5.05 -12.28 4.25
C ASP A 34 4.74 -10.82 4.63
N LYS A 35 4.70 -10.50 5.93
CA LYS A 35 4.48 -9.14 6.43
C LYS A 35 5.64 -8.20 6.07
N ALA A 36 6.89 -8.66 6.16
CA ALA A 36 8.06 -7.90 5.70
C ALA A 36 7.99 -7.61 4.19
N GLY A 37 7.57 -8.60 3.40
CA GLY A 37 7.32 -8.43 1.96
C GLY A 37 6.19 -7.43 1.66
N ILE A 38 5.14 -7.40 2.48
CA ILE A 38 4.03 -6.43 2.35
C ILE A 38 4.48 -5.02 2.74
N ALA A 39 5.29 -4.87 3.79
CA ALA A 39 5.85 -3.58 4.19
C ALA A 39 6.69 -2.96 3.08
N THR A 40 7.53 -3.76 2.43
CA THR A 40 8.35 -3.33 1.28
C THR A 40 7.49 -2.88 0.11
N LYS A 41 6.43 -3.63 -0.23
CA LYS A 41 5.47 -3.26 -1.27
C LYS A 41 4.72 -1.97 -0.95
N LEU A 42 4.39 -1.73 0.32
CA LEU A 42 3.74 -0.50 0.78
C LEU A 42 4.65 0.71 0.56
N ARG A 43 5.92 0.63 0.95
CA ARG A 43 6.93 1.70 0.78
C ARG A 43 7.10 2.11 -0.68
N GLN A 44 7.09 1.17 -1.60
CA GLN A 44 7.18 1.45 -3.05
C GLN A 44 5.89 2.04 -3.64
N LEU A 45 4.74 1.75 -3.03
CA LEU A 45 3.43 2.10 -3.61
C LEU A 45 2.99 3.52 -3.26
N THR A 46 3.25 3.99 -2.04
CA THR A 46 2.72 5.25 -1.52
C THR A 46 3.77 5.99 -0.68
N PRO A 47 4.06 7.27 -0.97
CA PRO A 47 4.84 8.09 -0.05
C PRO A 47 4.10 8.23 1.28
N GLY A 48 4.81 8.10 2.40
CA GLY A 48 4.21 8.04 3.74
C GLY A 48 3.73 6.64 4.16
N ALA A 49 4.21 5.58 3.49
CA ALA A 49 3.87 4.21 3.84
C ALA A 49 4.26 3.80 5.27
N GLU A 50 5.24 4.46 5.90
CA GLU A 50 5.70 4.13 7.25
C GLU A 50 4.57 4.21 8.30
N GLU A 51 3.67 5.19 8.19
CA GLU A 51 2.49 5.26 9.08
C GLU A 51 1.57 4.06 8.88
N LEU A 52 1.43 3.56 7.65
CA LEU A 52 0.61 2.38 7.35
C LEU A 52 1.28 1.10 7.83
N VAL A 53 2.60 0.99 7.67
CA VAL A 53 3.41 -0.13 8.17
C VAL A 53 3.28 -0.25 9.68
N LYS A 54 3.44 0.87 10.40
CA LYS A 54 3.26 0.93 11.85
C LYS A 54 1.84 0.60 12.28
N ARG A 55 0.83 1.21 11.63
CA ARG A 55 -0.58 1.00 11.94
C ARG A 55 -1.04 -0.44 11.70
N TRP A 56 -0.43 -1.15 10.75
CA TRP A 56 -0.76 -2.54 10.43
C TRP A 56 0.17 -3.54 11.12
N SER A 57 1.04 -3.09 12.03
CA SER A 57 2.03 -3.91 12.73
C SER A 57 2.81 -4.81 11.77
N LEU A 58 3.27 -4.21 10.66
CA LEU A 58 4.10 -4.85 9.64
C LEU A 58 5.60 -4.60 9.86
N GLU A 59 5.95 -4.00 10.99
CA GLU A 59 7.34 -3.80 11.41
C GLU A 59 7.96 -5.17 11.71
N ASP A 60 9.15 -5.42 11.15
CA ASP A 60 9.98 -6.57 11.50
C ASP A 60 10.20 -6.55 13.02
N ARG A 61 9.82 -7.65 13.68
CA ARG A 61 10.31 -7.98 15.01
C ARG A 61 11.40 -9.02 14.87
#